data_AF-A0A7K2WS49-F1
#
_entry.id   AF-A0A7K2WS49-F1
#
_cell.length_a   1.000
_cell.length_b   1.000
_cell.length_c   1.000
_cell.angle_alpha   90.00
_cell.angle_beta   90.00
_cell.angle_gamma   90.00
#
_symmetry.space_group_name_H-M   'P 1'
#
loop_
_entity.id
_entity.type
_entity.pdbx_description
1 polymer ?
#
loop_
_entity_poly.entity_id
_entity_poly.type
_entity_poly.pdbx_seq_one_letter_code
_entity_poly.pdbx_strand_id
1 'polypeptide(L)'
;MNHFSYRTVGPGHDWPHPPEPRRAEPGRWPELEAALAVVNRDLAATLPDQAALILMHAPLRERPREPPPGRSAEGDQIYVAMPDGRWHGNPVNASDPEEDDDPQETDDAMTVLAVVAEAAQETVMELLWQVWPVCPAHRTGMHPRPAGTTDGRDRSEPDSAGPPVWWCGGARDGTCHDVSPVGELHAALPGRQRRALRRRERRQDGHR
;
A
#
# COMPACT_ATOMS: atom_id res chain seq x y z
N MET A 1 -16.86 -36.77 31.74
CA MET A 1 -17.70 -37.01 30.54
C MET A 1 -17.27 -36.02 29.48
N ASN A 2 -16.39 -36.45 28.58
CA ASN A 2 -15.91 -35.63 27.47
C ASN A 2 -16.73 -35.99 26.24
N HIS A 3 -17.48 -35.02 25.70
CA HIS A 3 -18.18 -35.19 24.43
C HIS A 3 -17.27 -34.62 23.33
N PHE A 4 -16.46 -35.49 22.71
CA PHE A 4 -15.77 -35.17 21.46
C PHE A 4 -16.68 -35.63 20.31
N SER A 5 -17.30 -34.68 19.62
CA SER A 5 -18.01 -34.96 18.38
C SER A 5 -17.00 -35.07 17.25
N TYR A 6 -16.58 -36.31 16.94
CA TYR A 6 -15.92 -36.58 15.67
C TYR A 6 -16.95 -36.39 14.55
N ARG A 7 -16.79 -35.34 13.74
CA ARG A 7 -17.37 -35.32 12.40
C ARG A 7 -16.47 -36.17 11.52
N THR A 8 -16.97 -37.34 11.15
CA THR A 8 -16.40 -38.16 10.08
C THR A 8 -16.41 -37.34 8.79
N VAL A 9 -15.22 -37.03 8.27
CA VAL A 9 -15.05 -36.48 6.92
C VAL A 9 -15.31 -37.64 5.95
N GLY A 10 -16.51 -37.68 5.37
CA GLY A 10 -16.79 -38.55 4.22
C GLY A 10 -15.99 -38.08 3.00
N PRO A 11 -15.55 -38.98 2.11
CA PRO A 11 -14.88 -38.59 0.88
C PRO A 11 -15.92 -38.03 -0.08
N GLY A 12 -15.82 -36.75 -0.46
CA GLY A 12 -16.73 -36.17 -1.46
C GLY A 12 -17.05 -34.67 -1.37
N HIS A 13 -16.25 -33.86 -0.69
CA HIS A 13 -16.34 -32.41 -0.82
C HIS A 13 -15.08 -31.86 -1.47
N ASP A 14 -15.02 -32.00 -2.81
CA ASP A 14 -14.22 -31.10 -3.64
C ASP A 14 -14.88 -29.72 -3.55
N TRP A 15 -14.61 -29.00 -2.46
CA TRP A 15 -14.83 -27.56 -2.46
C TRP A 15 -13.97 -27.00 -3.59
N PRO A 16 -14.55 -26.21 -4.52
CA PRO A 16 -13.75 -25.53 -5.52
C PRO A 16 -12.63 -24.81 -4.79
N HIS A 17 -11.38 -25.14 -5.11
CA HIS A 17 -10.26 -24.38 -4.58
C HIS A 17 -10.49 -22.92 -4.97
N PRO A 18 -10.46 -21.98 -4.01
CA PRO A 18 -10.54 -20.57 -4.37
C PRO A 18 -9.41 -20.30 -5.37
N PRO A 19 -9.66 -19.42 -6.36
CA PRO A 19 -8.64 -19.13 -7.36
C PRO A 19 -7.33 -18.74 -6.67
N GLU A 20 -6.20 -19.13 -7.24
CA GLU A 20 -4.92 -18.72 -6.68
C GLU A 20 -4.74 -17.20 -6.87
N PRO A 21 -4.13 -16.52 -5.90
CA PRO A 21 -3.70 -15.14 -6.07
C PRO A 21 -2.85 -14.99 -7.33
N ARG A 22 -3.16 -13.99 -8.14
CA ARG A 22 -2.51 -13.76 -9.44
C ARG A 22 -2.17 -12.30 -9.61
N ARG A 23 -1.23 -11.99 -10.50
CA ARG A 23 -0.93 -10.60 -10.85
C ARG A 23 -2.18 -9.92 -11.41
N ALA A 24 -2.42 -8.67 -11.01
CA ALA A 24 -3.51 -7.88 -11.57
C ALA A 24 -3.30 -7.67 -13.08
N GLU A 25 -4.40 -7.71 -13.82
CA GLU A 25 -4.40 -7.52 -15.27
C GLU A 25 -4.12 -6.04 -15.59
N PRO A 26 -3.13 -5.72 -16.45
CA PRO A 26 -2.80 -4.34 -16.79
C PRO A 26 -3.99 -3.56 -17.35
N GLY A 27 -4.14 -2.32 -16.92
CA GLY A 27 -5.21 -1.42 -17.35
C GLY A 27 -6.58 -1.71 -16.74
N ARG A 28 -6.70 -2.77 -15.91
CA ARG A 28 -7.94 -3.06 -15.18
C ARG A 28 -8.15 -2.11 -13.99
N TRP A 29 -7.05 -1.59 -13.43
CA TRP A 29 -7.06 -0.67 -12.29
C TRP A 29 -6.13 0.52 -12.54
N PRO A 30 -6.44 1.38 -13.53
CA PRO A 30 -5.50 2.40 -14.02
C PRO A 30 -5.06 3.40 -12.94
N GLU A 31 -5.93 3.77 -12.01
CA GLU A 31 -5.61 4.68 -10.91
C GLU A 31 -4.68 4.04 -9.88
N LEU A 32 -4.95 2.79 -9.48
CA LEU A 32 -4.07 2.02 -8.60
C LEU A 32 -2.70 1.79 -9.25
N GLU A 33 -2.67 1.52 -10.56
CA GLU A 33 -1.42 1.38 -11.32
C GLU A 33 -0.64 2.69 -11.37
N ALA A 34 -1.31 3.82 -11.60
CA ALA A 34 -0.70 5.14 -11.59
C ALA A 34 -0.14 5.49 -10.21
N ALA A 35 -0.92 5.28 -9.15
CA ALA A 35 -0.49 5.49 -7.77
C ALA A 35 0.71 4.60 -7.41
N LEU A 36 0.67 3.32 -7.77
CA LEU A 36 1.77 2.39 -7.52
C LEU A 36 3.03 2.80 -8.29
N ALA A 37 2.92 3.32 -9.51
CA ALA A 37 4.05 3.86 -10.25
C ALA A 37 4.67 5.08 -9.53
N VAL A 38 3.85 5.95 -8.92
CA VAL A 38 4.33 7.07 -8.10
C VAL A 38 5.14 6.55 -6.91
N VAL A 39 4.59 5.60 -6.14
CA VAL A 39 5.26 5.03 -4.96
C VAL A 39 6.54 4.26 -5.33
N ASN A 40 6.53 3.53 -6.46
CA ASN A 40 7.70 2.82 -6.95
C ASN A 40 8.88 3.75 -7.31
N ARG A 41 8.63 5.03 -7.64
CA ARG A 41 9.72 6.01 -7.80
C ARG A 41 10.46 6.26 -6.49
N ASP A 42 9.74 6.37 -5.37
CA ASP A 42 10.34 6.54 -4.06
C ASP A 42 11.06 5.29 -3.59
N LEU A 43 10.47 4.12 -3.86
CA LEU A 43 11.10 2.83 -3.61
C LEU A 43 12.43 2.73 -4.35
N ALA A 44 12.44 2.99 -5.66
CA ALA A 44 13.65 2.94 -6.47
C ALA A 44 14.72 3.97 -6.02
N ALA A 45 14.28 5.12 -5.50
CA ALA A 45 15.18 6.17 -5.01
C ALA A 45 15.85 5.79 -3.67
N THR A 46 15.16 5.06 -2.81
CA THR A 46 15.61 4.73 -1.44
C THR A 46 16.12 3.31 -1.26
N LEU A 47 15.61 2.37 -2.05
CA LEU A 47 15.91 0.95 -2.07
C LEU A 47 16.23 0.51 -3.52
N PRO A 48 17.37 0.94 -4.09
CA PRO A 48 17.66 0.75 -5.51
C PRO A 48 17.80 -0.71 -5.95
N ASP A 49 18.10 -1.61 -5.02
CA ASP A 49 18.24 -3.05 -5.26
C ASP A 49 16.90 -3.80 -5.17
N GLN A 50 15.85 -3.13 -4.67
CA GLN A 50 14.50 -3.66 -4.65
C GLN A 50 13.83 -3.44 -6.00
N ALA A 51 13.34 -4.52 -6.62
CA ALA A 51 12.52 -4.41 -7.82
C ALA A 51 11.13 -3.82 -7.48
N ALA A 52 10.53 -3.17 -8.47
CA ALA A 52 9.25 -2.48 -8.33
C ALA A 52 8.15 -3.40 -7.79
N LEU A 53 7.37 -2.88 -6.86
CA LEU A 53 6.17 -3.52 -6.33
C LEU A 53 5.14 -3.70 -7.46
N ILE A 54 4.26 -4.68 -7.31
CA ILE A 54 3.22 -5.05 -8.27
C ILE A 54 1.85 -5.06 -7.60
N LEU A 55 0.78 -4.97 -8.40
CA LEU A 55 -0.58 -5.23 -7.93
C LEU A 55 -0.88 -6.73 -8.05
N MET A 56 -1.40 -7.31 -6.98
CA MET A 56 -1.88 -8.69 -6.91
C MET A 56 -3.39 -8.70 -6.72
N HIS A 57 -4.07 -9.51 -7.51
CA HIS A 57 -5.46 -9.88 -7.33
C HIS A 57 -5.51 -11.14 -6.48
N ALA A 58 -6.23 -11.08 -5.36
CA ALA A 58 -6.56 -12.26 -4.57
C ALA A 58 -8.09 -12.38 -4.47
N PRO A 59 -8.65 -13.57 -4.68
CA PRO A 59 -10.06 -13.79 -4.42
C PRO A 59 -10.31 -13.86 -2.91
N LEU A 60 -11.49 -13.40 -2.50
CA LEU A 60 -11.93 -13.44 -1.11
C LEU A 60 -11.87 -14.88 -0.56
N ARG A 61 -11.03 -15.12 0.45
CA ARG A 61 -10.79 -16.47 0.99
C ARG A 61 -11.96 -17.03 1.79
N GLU A 62 -12.77 -16.18 2.39
CA GLU A 62 -13.97 -16.56 3.14
C GLU A 62 -15.16 -15.80 2.56
N ARG A 63 -15.95 -16.47 1.72
CA ARG A 63 -17.24 -15.94 1.29
C ARG A 63 -18.16 -15.95 2.53
N PRO A 64 -18.75 -14.82 2.94
CA PRO A 64 -19.85 -14.84 3.90
C PRO A 64 -20.92 -15.82 3.39
N ARG A 65 -21.45 -16.67 4.28
CA ARG A 65 -22.48 -17.67 3.92
C ARG A 65 -23.67 -17.04 3.21
N GLU A 66 -23.96 -15.78 3.56
CA GLU A 66 -24.84 -14.88 2.85
C GLU A 66 -24.14 -13.50 2.81
N PRO A 67 -23.92 -12.90 1.63
CA PRO A 67 -23.59 -11.48 1.59
C PRO A 67 -24.77 -10.69 2.18
N PRO A 68 -24.54 -9.59 2.92
CA PRO A 68 -25.64 -8.71 3.31
C PRO A 68 -26.41 -8.25 2.07
N PRO A 69 -27.74 -8.08 2.16
CA PRO A 69 -28.56 -7.68 1.02
C PRO A 69 -28.02 -6.36 0.44
N GLY A 70 -27.76 -6.34 -0.87
CA GLY A 70 -27.13 -5.20 -1.57
C GLY A 70 -25.64 -5.38 -1.89
N ARG A 71 -24.95 -6.38 -1.31
CA ARG A 71 -23.52 -6.62 -1.55
C ARG A 71 -23.29 -7.78 -2.52
N SER A 72 -22.52 -7.55 -3.59
CA SER A 72 -22.07 -8.66 -4.43
C SER A 72 -20.99 -9.45 -3.68
N ALA A 73 -21.14 -10.78 -3.56
CA ALA A 73 -20.19 -11.67 -2.89
C ALA A 73 -18.89 -11.91 -3.69
N GLU A 74 -18.55 -10.98 -4.57
CA GLU A 74 -17.62 -11.09 -5.69
C GLU A 74 -16.74 -9.83 -5.74
N GLY A 75 -16.26 -9.40 -4.57
CA GLY A 75 -15.30 -8.30 -4.49
C GLY A 75 -13.91 -8.81 -4.84
N ASP A 76 -13.39 -8.40 -6.00
CA ASP A 76 -11.96 -8.54 -6.30
C ASP A 76 -11.16 -7.80 -5.22
N GLN A 77 -10.19 -8.45 -4.58
CA GLN A 77 -9.31 -7.78 -3.62
C GLN A 77 -7.95 -7.52 -4.28
N ILE A 78 -7.57 -6.26 -4.35
CA ILE A 78 -6.29 -5.83 -4.92
C ILE A 78 -5.33 -5.47 -3.80
N TYR A 79 -4.12 -6.00 -3.87
CA TYR A 79 -3.06 -5.77 -2.88
C TYR A 79 -1.82 -5.22 -3.57
N VAL A 80 -1.07 -4.38 -2.85
CA VAL A 80 0.31 -4.05 -3.22
C VAL A 80 1.21 -5.19 -2.76
N ALA A 81 2.03 -5.71 -3.64
CA ALA A 81 2.85 -6.88 -3.38
C ALA A 81 4.29 -6.69 -3.83
N MET A 82 5.18 -7.47 -3.23
CA MET A 82 6.54 -7.71 -3.70
C MET A 82 6.53 -8.33 -5.10
N PRO A 83 7.62 -8.21 -5.88
CA PRO A 83 7.72 -8.79 -7.22
C PRO A 83 7.49 -10.31 -7.29
N ASP A 84 7.70 -11.02 -6.18
CA ASP A 84 7.47 -12.46 -6.04
C ASP A 84 6.00 -12.81 -5.70
N GLY A 85 5.12 -11.80 -5.63
CA GLY A 85 3.70 -11.94 -5.36
C GLY A 85 3.34 -12.07 -3.89
N ARG A 86 4.27 -11.88 -2.94
CA ARG A 86 3.93 -11.79 -1.50
C ARG A 86 3.48 -10.38 -1.14
N TRP A 87 2.46 -10.24 -0.29
CA TRP A 87 1.97 -8.96 0.21
C TRP A 87 1.72 -9.00 1.72
N HIS A 88 1.57 -7.82 2.33
CA HIS A 88 1.07 -7.64 3.69
C HIS A 88 0.01 -6.54 3.71
N GLY A 89 -0.84 -6.53 4.74
CA GLY A 89 -1.81 -5.46 4.95
C GLY A 89 -3.16 -5.70 4.28
N ASN A 90 -3.93 -4.61 4.18
CA ASN A 90 -5.30 -4.60 3.67
C ASN A 90 -5.35 -4.40 2.14
N PRO A 91 -6.44 -4.81 1.47
CA PRO A 91 -6.62 -4.53 0.06
C PRO A 91 -6.85 -3.03 -0.19
N VAL A 92 -6.30 -2.52 -1.29
CA VAL A 92 -6.29 -1.09 -1.65
C VAL A 92 -7.58 -0.62 -2.34
N ASN A 93 -8.52 -1.53 -2.57
CA ASN A 93 -9.82 -1.26 -3.21
C ASN A 93 -11.01 -1.69 -2.33
N ALA A 94 -10.81 -1.86 -1.02
CA ALA A 94 -11.92 -2.09 -0.11
C ALA A 94 -12.72 -0.79 0.09
N SER A 95 -13.97 -0.78 -0.35
CA SER A 95 -14.95 0.25 0.04
C SER A 95 -15.25 0.14 1.53
N ASP A 96 -15.35 1.28 2.22
CA ASP A 96 -15.74 1.35 3.64
C ASP A 96 -17.11 0.67 3.84
N PRO A 97 -17.23 -0.32 4.75
CA PRO A 97 -18.50 -0.99 5.00
C PRO A 97 -19.59 -0.12 5.63
N GLU A 98 -19.30 1.09 6.11
CA GLU A 98 -20.28 1.95 6.79
C GLU A 98 -21.00 2.95 5.86
N GLU A 99 -20.63 3.03 4.57
CA GLU A 99 -21.27 3.89 3.59
C GLU A 99 -22.21 3.06 2.68
N ASP A 100 -23.48 2.99 3.08
CA ASP A 100 -24.58 2.34 2.34
C ASP A 100 -25.06 3.15 1.09
N ASP A 101 -24.27 4.10 0.60
CA ASP A 101 -24.61 4.98 -0.52
C ASP A 101 -23.66 4.76 -1.72
N ASP A 102 -23.97 3.77 -2.56
CA ASP A 102 -23.26 3.44 -3.82
C ASP A 102 -21.75 3.10 -3.62
N PRO A 103 -21.11 2.26 -4.45
CA PRO A 103 -19.65 2.25 -4.48
C PRO A 103 -19.22 3.61 -5.03
N GLN A 104 -18.94 4.59 -4.16
CA GLN A 104 -18.03 5.65 -4.55
C GLN A 104 -16.73 4.94 -4.92
N GLU A 105 -16.50 4.75 -6.22
CA GLU A 105 -15.14 4.69 -6.73
C GLU A 105 -14.41 5.81 -6.01
N THR A 106 -13.33 5.46 -5.30
CA THR A 106 -12.51 6.42 -4.57
C THR A 106 -11.81 7.31 -5.62
N ASP A 107 -12.56 8.21 -6.24
CA ASP A 107 -12.24 8.94 -7.47
C ASP A 107 -11.30 10.13 -7.18
N ASP A 108 -10.89 10.30 -5.93
CA ASP A 108 -9.83 11.21 -5.56
C ASP A 108 -8.47 10.49 -5.68
N ALA A 109 -7.75 10.80 -6.76
CA ALA A 109 -6.42 10.27 -7.02
C ALA A 109 -5.44 10.47 -5.84
N MET A 110 -5.64 11.49 -5.00
CA MET A 110 -4.82 11.70 -3.79
C MET A 110 -5.12 10.67 -2.71
N THR A 111 -6.40 10.36 -2.48
CA THR A 111 -6.84 9.30 -1.59
C THR A 111 -6.32 7.94 -2.06
N VAL A 112 -6.44 7.63 -3.35
CA VAL A 112 -5.88 6.40 -3.95
C VAL A 112 -4.37 6.32 -3.72
N LEU A 113 -3.65 7.42 -3.95
CA LEU A 113 -2.21 7.47 -3.72
C LEU A 113 -1.84 7.27 -2.25
N ALA A 114 -2.59 7.82 -1.31
CA ALA A 114 -2.37 7.64 0.12
C ALA A 114 -2.53 6.17 0.53
N VAL A 115 -3.63 5.54 0.12
CA VAL A 115 -3.93 4.12 0.40
C VAL A 115 -2.86 3.20 -0.19
N VAL A 116 -2.45 3.44 -1.45
CA VAL A 116 -1.39 2.64 -2.09
C VAL A 116 -0.03 2.86 -1.42
N ALA A 117 0.28 4.09 -0.99
CA ALA A 117 1.53 4.40 -0.28
C ALA A 117 1.60 3.70 1.09
N GLU A 118 0.49 3.65 1.82
CA GLU A 118 0.36 2.93 3.09
C GLU A 118 0.53 1.42 2.90
N ALA A 119 -0.22 0.82 1.96
CA ALA A 119 -0.12 -0.61 1.67
C ALA A 119 1.28 -1.02 1.17
N ALA A 120 1.93 -0.17 0.37
CA ALA A 120 3.31 -0.37 -0.06
C ALA A 120 4.27 -0.32 1.13
N GLN A 121 4.08 0.64 2.04
CA GLN A 121 4.90 0.77 3.24
C GLN A 121 4.79 -0.47 4.11
N GLU A 122 3.58 -0.91 4.45
CA GLU A 122 3.36 -2.11 5.25
C GLU A 122 4.00 -3.35 4.59
N THR A 123 3.77 -3.55 3.30
CA THR A 123 4.33 -4.66 2.53
C THR A 123 5.86 -4.67 2.57
N VAL A 124 6.50 -3.53 2.34
CA VAL A 124 7.97 -3.43 2.37
C VAL A 124 8.49 -3.66 3.78
N MET A 125 7.88 -3.03 4.78
CA MET A 125 8.35 -3.11 6.17
C MET A 125 8.27 -4.53 6.73
N GLU A 126 7.14 -5.20 6.52
CA GLU A 126 6.90 -6.54 7.08
C GLU A 126 7.62 -7.64 6.30
N LEU A 127 7.74 -7.53 4.98
CA LEU A 127 8.35 -8.60 4.18
C LEU A 127 9.87 -8.47 4.06
N LEU A 128 10.42 -7.26 4.15
CA LEU A 128 11.87 -7.04 4.15
C LEU A 128 12.44 -6.84 5.56
N TRP A 129 11.60 -6.78 6.60
CA TRP A 129 12.03 -6.58 8.00
C TRP A 129 12.91 -5.33 8.18
N GLN A 130 12.57 -4.26 7.47
CA GLN A 130 13.33 -3.00 7.50
C GLN A 130 12.38 -1.81 7.52
N VAL A 131 12.77 -0.74 8.19
CA VAL A 131 11.99 0.50 8.20
C VAL A 131 12.03 1.16 6.83
N TRP A 132 10.87 1.51 6.28
CA TRP A 132 10.79 2.23 5.01
C TRP A 132 9.54 3.13 4.91
N PRO A 133 9.65 4.34 4.34
CA PRO A 133 10.90 5.04 4.03
C PRO A 133 11.50 5.67 5.30
N VAL A 134 12.81 5.93 5.29
CA VAL A 134 13.54 6.50 6.44
C VAL A 134 13.77 7.99 6.23
N CYS A 135 13.45 8.80 7.24
CA CYS A 135 13.70 10.24 7.23
C CYS A 135 15.23 10.51 7.21
N PRO A 136 15.74 11.32 6.27
CA PRO A 136 17.18 11.60 6.19
C PRO A 136 17.68 12.48 7.35
N ALA A 137 16.81 13.28 7.97
CA ALA A 137 17.15 14.13 9.11
C ALA A 137 17.19 13.33 10.43
N HIS A 138 16.10 12.62 10.75
CA HIS A 138 15.94 11.96 12.06
C HIS A 138 16.30 10.48 12.07
N ARG A 139 16.47 9.85 10.90
CA ARG A 139 16.73 8.40 10.75
C ARG A 139 15.66 7.51 11.39
N THR A 140 14.44 8.01 11.46
CA THR A 140 13.25 7.28 11.90
C THR A 140 12.36 6.94 10.70
N GLY A 141 11.43 6.01 10.89
CA GLY A 141 10.40 5.72 9.88
C GLY A 141 9.53 6.94 9.61
N MET A 142 9.19 7.13 8.36
CA MET A 142 8.18 8.09 7.92
C MET A 142 6.86 7.35 7.70
N HIS A 143 5.74 8.08 7.65
CA HIS A 143 4.43 7.52 7.30
C HIS A 143 3.77 8.41 6.25
N PRO A 144 2.98 7.84 5.32
CA PRO A 144 2.19 8.64 4.41
C PRO A 144 1.07 9.32 5.20
N ARG A 145 0.82 10.60 4.92
CA ARG A 145 -0.32 11.34 5.47
C ARG A 145 -0.68 12.52 4.56
N PRO A 146 -1.87 13.11 4.67
CA PRO A 146 -2.17 14.36 3.97
C PRO A 146 -1.20 15.49 4.39
N ALA A 147 -0.78 16.33 3.43
CA ALA A 147 0.07 17.47 3.72
C ALA A 147 -0.64 18.47 4.65
N GLY A 148 0.11 19.09 5.56
CA GLY A 148 -0.41 20.15 6.44
C GLY A 148 -1.24 19.67 7.64
N THR A 149 -1.40 18.35 7.84
CA THR A 149 -2.01 17.81 9.07
C THR A 149 -1.20 18.26 10.30
N THR A 150 -1.84 18.81 11.33
CA THR A 150 -1.09 19.17 12.55
C THR A 150 -0.67 17.92 13.33
N ASP A 151 0.32 18.08 14.20
CA ASP A 151 1.00 17.06 15.02
C ASP A 151 0.07 16.36 16.04
N GLY A 152 -1.22 16.70 16.00
CA GLY A 152 -2.19 16.48 17.05
C GLY A 152 -2.90 15.14 16.93
N ARG A 153 -2.87 14.39 18.01
CA ARG A 153 -3.78 13.28 18.36
C ARG A 153 -5.27 13.68 18.40
N ASP A 154 -5.63 14.84 17.85
CA ASP A 154 -6.99 15.32 17.72
C ASP A 154 -7.50 14.93 16.33
N ARG A 155 -8.36 13.91 16.29
CA ARG A 155 -9.16 13.51 15.11
C ARG A 155 -10.29 14.53 14.82
N SER A 156 -10.11 15.78 15.21
CA SER A 156 -11.14 16.80 15.13
C SER A 156 -10.78 17.74 13.99
N GLU A 157 -11.58 17.65 12.91
CA GLU A 157 -11.56 18.40 11.64
C GLU A 157 -10.55 17.92 10.56
N PRO A 158 -11.01 17.20 9.52
CA PRO A 158 -10.22 16.81 8.37
C PRO A 158 -10.19 17.96 7.33
N ASP A 159 -9.67 19.13 7.70
CA ASP A 159 -9.65 20.29 6.77
C ASP A 159 -8.33 20.41 5.98
N SER A 160 -7.46 19.40 6.07
CA SER A 160 -6.24 19.30 5.27
C SER A 160 -6.33 18.14 4.29
N ALA A 161 -7.01 18.38 3.16
CA ALA A 161 -7.04 17.52 1.97
C ALA A 161 -5.78 17.74 1.08
N GLY A 162 -4.61 17.96 1.70
CA GLY A 162 -3.37 18.17 0.98
C GLY A 162 -2.88 16.89 0.28
N PRO A 163 -2.03 16.99 -0.76
CA PRO A 163 -1.40 15.83 -1.38
C PRO A 163 -0.73 14.94 -0.31
N PRO A 164 -0.71 13.60 -0.49
CA PRO A 164 -0.03 12.73 0.45
C PRO A 164 1.48 13.03 0.46
N VAL A 165 2.03 13.13 1.67
CA VAL A 165 3.44 13.37 1.95
C VAL A 165 4.01 12.25 2.82
N TRP A 166 5.29 11.98 2.67
CA TRP A 166 6.05 11.25 3.68
C TRP A 166 6.32 12.18 4.86
N TRP A 167 5.68 11.89 5.98
CA TRP A 167 5.83 12.66 7.21
C TRP A 167 6.72 11.92 8.21
N CYS A 168 7.57 12.67 8.88
CA CYS A 168 8.40 12.17 9.98
C CYS A 168 7.87 12.69 11.31
N GLY A 169 7.57 11.79 12.25
CA GLY A 169 7.16 12.12 13.61
C GLY A 169 8.25 12.75 14.49
N GLY A 170 9.42 13.03 13.94
CA GLY A 170 10.52 13.66 14.65
C GLY A 170 11.37 12.70 15.47
N ALA A 171 12.31 13.27 16.22
CA ALA A 171 13.08 12.59 17.25
C ALA A 171 12.49 12.89 18.64
N ARG A 172 13.21 12.53 19.71
CA ARG A 172 12.79 12.80 21.10
C ARG A 172 12.62 14.29 21.43
N ASP A 173 13.07 15.19 20.56
CA ASP A 173 12.92 16.65 20.67
C ASP A 173 11.55 17.17 20.20
N GLY A 174 10.71 16.30 19.62
CA GLY A 174 9.36 16.62 19.19
C GLY A 174 9.25 17.37 17.86
N THR A 175 10.34 17.54 17.10
CA THR A 175 10.29 18.27 15.82
C THR A 175 9.83 17.35 14.69
N CYS A 176 8.52 17.27 14.47
CA CYS A 176 7.97 16.56 13.30
C CYS A 176 8.00 17.43 12.04
N HIS A 177 7.98 16.82 10.85
CA HIS A 177 7.86 17.57 9.59
C HIS A 177 7.41 16.71 8.41
N ASP A 178 6.74 17.35 7.46
CA ASP A 178 6.52 16.81 6.12
C ASP A 178 7.87 16.81 5.38
N VAL A 179 8.35 15.63 4.95
CA VAL A 179 9.67 15.45 4.34
C VAL A 179 9.62 15.70 2.83
N SER A 180 8.61 15.14 2.17
CA SER A 180 8.43 15.20 0.72
C SER A 180 7.03 14.74 0.32
N PRO A 181 6.45 15.27 -0.77
CA PRO A 181 5.34 14.60 -1.45
C PRO A 181 5.69 13.15 -1.80
N VAL A 182 4.69 12.28 -1.78
CA VAL A 182 4.82 10.90 -2.28
C VAL A 182 5.12 10.93 -3.79
N GLY A 183 6.13 10.20 -4.21
CA GLY A 183 6.73 10.19 -5.55
C GLY A 183 7.91 11.13 -5.75
N GLU A 184 8.19 12.01 -4.79
CA GLU A 184 9.24 13.02 -4.87
C GLU A 184 10.40 12.80 -3.89
N LEU A 185 10.44 11.65 -3.21
CA LEU A 185 11.39 11.42 -2.11
C LEU A 185 12.85 11.50 -2.57
N HIS A 186 13.13 11.20 -3.84
CA HIS A 186 14.43 11.41 -4.48
C HIS A 186 14.97 12.85 -4.31
N ALA A 187 14.09 13.85 -4.25
CA ALA A 187 14.40 15.25 -4.08
C ALA A 187 14.65 15.65 -2.62
N ALA A 188 14.29 14.81 -1.65
CA ALA A 188 14.63 14.99 -0.24
C ALA A 188 15.92 14.25 0.16
N LEU A 189 16.45 13.36 -0.71
CA LEU A 189 17.65 12.59 -0.38
C LEU A 189 18.90 13.46 -0.20
N PRO A 190 19.78 13.12 0.76
CA PRO A 190 21.11 13.69 0.91
C PRO A 190 21.88 13.75 -0.42
N GLY A 191 22.68 14.81 -0.58
CA GLY A 191 23.34 15.10 -1.86
C GLY A 191 24.21 13.96 -2.42
N ARG A 192 24.79 13.10 -1.57
CA ARG A 192 25.53 11.90 -2.03
C ARG A 192 24.61 10.87 -2.68
N GLN A 193 23.49 10.53 -2.03
CA GLN A 193 22.52 9.56 -2.55
C GLN A 193 21.86 10.08 -3.84
N ARG A 194 21.47 11.35 -3.89
CA ARG A 194 20.94 11.98 -5.11
C ARG A 194 21.89 11.91 -6.30
N ARG A 195 23.19 12.14 -6.08
CA ARG A 195 24.21 12.03 -7.14
C ARG A 195 24.38 10.59 -7.61
N ALA A 196 24.27 9.61 -6.72
CA ALA A 196 24.34 8.19 -7.08
C ALA A 196 23.12 7.78 -7.95
N LEU A 197 21.92 8.21 -7.57
CA LEU A 197 20.69 7.98 -8.33
C LEU A 197 20.81 8.54 -9.76
N ARG A 198 21.19 9.83 -9.91
CA ARG A 198 21.40 10.47 -11.22
C ARG A 198 22.45 9.79 -12.09
N ARG A 199 23.47 9.16 -11.49
CA ARG A 199 24.48 8.39 -12.23
C ARG A 199 23.92 7.06 -12.73
N ARG A 200 23.03 6.43 -11.96
CA ARG A 200 22.36 5.17 -12.35
C ARG A 200 21.37 5.41 -13.48
N GLU A 201 20.52 6.44 -13.37
CA GLU A 201 19.56 6.84 -14.42
C GLU A 201 20.26 7.05 -15.75
N ARG A 202 21.34 7.85 -15.78
CA ARG A 202 22.15 8.06 -17.01
C ARG A 202 22.73 6.78 -17.60
N ARG A 203 23.07 5.79 -16.77
CA ARG A 203 23.57 4.49 -17.24
C ARG A 203 22.46 3.66 -17.87
N GLN A 204 21.26 3.69 -17.30
CA GLN A 204 20.09 3.01 -17.83
C GLN A 204 19.63 3.63 -19.16
N ASP A 205 19.60 4.97 -19.25
CA ASP A 205 19.23 5.69 -20.47
C ASP A 205 20.24 5.50 -21.61
N GLY A 206 21.54 5.38 -21.28
CA GLY A 206 22.59 5.15 -22.28
C GLY A 206 22.70 3.70 -22.78
N HIS A 207 21.88 2.78 -22.28
CA HIS A 207 21.80 1.38 -22.73
C HIS A 207 20.51 1.07 -23.51
N ARG A 208 19.72 2.09 -23.84
CA ARG A 208 18.46 1.99 -24.59
C ARG A 208 18.64 2.55 -26.00
#